data_AF-A0A932TXP2-F1
#
_entry.id   AF-A0A932TXP2-F1
#
_cell.length_a   1.000
_cell.length_b   1.000
_cell.length_c   1.000
_cell.angle_alpha   90.00
_cell.angle_beta   90.00
_cell.angle_gamma   90.00
#
_symmetry.space_group_name_H-M   'P 1'
#
loop_
_entity.id
_entity.type
_entity.pdbx_description
1 polymer ?
#
loop_
_entity_poly.entity_id
_entity_poly.type
_entity_poly.pdbx_seq_one_letter_code
_entity_poly.pdbx_strand_id
1 'polypeptide(L)'
;MPTLSYTHETMPKSSEEFQRQLAEAIANSNPIDDLLELAADLRCFEEKYGMASDEFYRRFKAGELGDDFDFFDWSSCFRMYTKTRRAIEYALMRAAVLPTENTSQPASVPVEEPVPA
;
A
#
# COMPACT_ATOMS: atom_id res chain seq x y z
N MET A 1 4.31 -5.91 -2.18
CA MET A 1 3.41 -6.80 -1.40
C MET A 1 4.19 -7.49 -0.28
N PRO A 2 3.82 -7.31 1.01
CA PRO A 2 4.56 -7.93 2.11
C PRO A 2 4.40 -9.46 2.09
N THR A 3 5.51 -10.18 2.15
CA THR A 3 5.54 -11.65 2.22
C THR A 3 5.87 -12.06 3.65
N LEU A 4 4.94 -12.75 4.32
CA LEU A 4 5.19 -13.33 5.64
C LEU A 4 5.81 -14.72 5.47
N SER A 5 7.02 -14.89 6.00
CA SER A 5 7.69 -16.18 6.03
C SER A 5 7.66 -16.71 7.46
N TYR A 6 7.10 -17.92 7.64
CA TYR A 6 6.99 -18.58 8.93
C TYR A 6 7.94 -19.76 9.03
N THR A 7 8.66 -19.85 10.15
CA THR A 7 9.37 -21.04 10.60
C THR A 7 8.56 -21.74 11.70
N HIS A 8 8.88 -23.00 12.03
CA HIS A 8 8.16 -23.76 13.06
C HIS A 8 8.18 -23.07 14.45
N GLU A 9 9.14 -22.18 14.70
CA GLU A 9 9.24 -21.38 15.93
C GLU A 9 8.50 -20.03 15.88
N THR A 10 8.29 -19.47 14.69
CA THR A 10 7.63 -18.17 14.48
C THR A 10 6.16 -18.31 14.07
N MET A 11 5.66 -19.54 14.00
CA MET A 11 4.28 -19.84 13.67
C MET A 11 3.33 -19.23 14.73
N PRO A 12 2.35 -18.41 14.31
CA PRO A 12 1.44 -17.76 15.25
C PRO A 12 0.58 -18.81 15.94
N LYS A 13 0.49 -18.71 17.27
CA LYS A 13 -0.23 -19.70 18.11
C LYS A 13 -1.71 -19.36 18.24
N SER A 14 -2.13 -18.21 17.73
CA SER A 14 -3.50 -17.70 17.75
C SER A 14 -3.81 -16.85 16.51
N SER A 15 -5.09 -16.79 16.14
CA SER A 15 -5.62 -15.91 15.09
C SER A 15 -5.29 -14.44 15.34
N GLU A 16 -5.32 -14.00 16.60
CA GLU A 16 -5.03 -12.61 16.98
C GLU A 16 -3.55 -12.23 16.77
N GLU A 17 -2.64 -13.16 17.05
CA GLU A 17 -1.21 -12.98 16.85
C GLU A 17 -0.85 -12.92 15.37
N PHE A 18 -1.49 -13.78 14.55
CA PHE A 18 -1.39 -13.71 13.10
C PHE A 18 -1.90 -12.38 12.55
N GLN A 19 -3.06 -11.92 13.01
CA GLN A 19 -3.63 -10.63 12.61
C GLN A 19 -2.70 -9.46 12.97
N ARG A 20 -2.07 -9.48 14.15
CA ARG A 20 -1.12 -8.45 14.57
C ARG A 20 0.13 -8.43 13.69
N GLN A 21 0.72 -9.60 13.42
CA GLN A 21 1.91 -9.71 12.57
C GLN A 21 1.61 -9.30 11.12
N LEU A 22 0.43 -9.66 10.60
CA LEU A 22 -0.04 -9.22 9.30
C LEU A 22 -0.21 -7.70 9.24
N ALA A 23 -0.85 -7.11 10.25
CA ALA A 23 -1.00 -5.66 10.35
C ALA A 23 0.34 -4.95 10.44
N GLU A 24 1.31 -5.49 11.16
CA GLU A 24 2.66 -4.94 11.30
C GLU A 24 3.47 -5.04 10.00
N ALA A 25 3.42 -6.18 9.30
CA ALA A 25 4.07 -6.33 8.00
C ALA A 25 3.45 -5.42 6.93
N ILE A 26 2.12 -5.22 6.97
CA ILE A 26 1.44 -4.25 6.12
C ILE A 26 1.82 -2.82 6.50
N ALA A 27 1.92 -2.50 7.78
CA ALA A 27 2.31 -1.16 8.25
C ALA A 27 3.78 -0.83 7.93
N ASN A 28 4.66 -1.83 7.94
CA ASN A 28 6.07 -1.71 7.55
C ASN A 28 6.28 -1.72 6.04
N SER A 29 5.25 -2.11 5.25
CA SER A 29 5.31 -2.01 3.80
C SER A 29 5.23 -0.54 3.40
N ASN A 30 6.30 -0.04 2.80
CA ASN A 30 6.35 1.31 2.27
C ASN A 30 5.63 1.33 0.90
N PRO A 31 4.49 2.03 0.76
CA PRO A 31 3.73 2.05 -0.48
C PRO A 31 4.52 2.67 -1.64
N ILE A 32 5.57 3.45 -1.36
CA ILE A 32 6.47 3.98 -2.39
C ILE A 32 7.31 2.85 -3.00
N ASP A 33 7.80 1.91 -2.21
CA ASP A 33 8.61 0.79 -2.72
C ASP A 33 7.76 -0.12 -3.60
N ASP A 34 6.53 -0.44 -3.17
CA ASP A 34 5.55 -1.15 -3.99
C ASP A 34 5.25 -0.41 -5.31
N LEU A 35 5.16 0.92 -5.28
CA LEU A 35 4.95 1.72 -6.50
C LEU A 35 6.13 1.64 -7.46
N LEU A 36 7.37 1.65 -6.94
CA LEU A 36 8.60 1.58 -7.73
C LEU A 36 8.78 0.19 -8.37
N GLU A 37 8.46 -0.88 -7.64
CA GLU A 37 8.46 -2.25 -8.17
C GLU A 37 7.48 -2.39 -9.32
N LEU A 38 6.23 -1.97 -9.13
CA LEU A 38 5.21 -1.98 -10.18
C LEU A 38 5.62 -1.13 -11.39
N ALA A 39 6.27 0.02 -11.17
CA ALA A 39 6.77 0.85 -12.27
C ALA A 39 7.94 0.20 -13.03
N ALA A 40 8.75 -0.63 -12.39
CA ALA A 40 9.78 -1.43 -13.06
C ALA A 40 9.15 -2.52 -13.91
N ASP A 41 8.17 -3.25 -13.37
CA ASP A 41 7.45 -4.29 -14.11
C ASP A 41 6.72 -3.73 -15.34
N LEU A 42 6.05 -2.58 -15.19
CA LEU A 42 5.41 -1.90 -16.32
C LEU A 42 6.42 -1.53 -17.41
N ARG A 43 7.61 -1.03 -17.05
CA ARG A 43 8.66 -0.72 -18.03
C ARG A 43 9.10 -1.95 -18.81
N CYS A 44 9.22 -3.11 -18.15
CA CYS A 44 9.54 -4.36 -18.84
C CYS A 44 8.49 -4.72 -19.91
N PHE A 45 7.20 -4.55 -19.62
CA PHE A 45 6.14 -4.77 -20.61
C PHE A 45 6.16 -3.71 -21.71
N GLU A 46 6.34 -2.44 -21.36
CA GLU A 46 6.39 -1.32 -22.32
C GLU A 46 7.54 -1.50 -23.32
N GLU A 47 8.72 -1.92 -22.85
CA GLU A 47 9.87 -2.24 -23.69
C GLU A 47 9.63 -3.48 -24.55
N LYS A 48 9.03 -4.54 -23.98
CA LYS A 48 8.73 -5.79 -24.70
C LYS A 48 7.76 -5.58 -25.85
N TYR A 49 6.73 -4.78 -25.66
CA TYR A 49 5.65 -4.58 -26.63
C TYR A 49 5.74 -3.25 -27.40
N GLY A 50 6.68 -2.37 -27.03
CA GLY A 50 6.87 -1.06 -27.67
C GLY A 50 5.68 -0.11 -27.52
N MET A 51 4.89 -0.26 -26.44
CA MET A 51 3.64 0.46 -26.22
C MET A 51 3.58 0.92 -24.77
N ALA A 52 3.20 2.18 -24.54
CA ALA A 52 3.02 2.72 -23.21
C ALA A 52 1.86 2.01 -22.47
N SER A 53 1.98 1.80 -21.16
CA SER A 53 1.00 1.04 -20.39
C SER A 53 -0.40 1.67 -20.40
N ASP A 54 -0.50 3.00 -20.52
CA ASP A 54 -1.80 3.69 -20.61
C ASP A 54 -2.50 3.43 -21.95
N GLU A 55 -1.73 3.37 -23.04
CA GLU A 55 -2.22 3.06 -24.37
C GLU A 55 -2.63 1.59 -24.44
N PHE A 56 -1.77 0.70 -23.95
CA PHE A 56 -2.06 -0.72 -23.81
C PHE A 56 -3.36 -0.95 -23.05
N TYR A 57 -3.51 -0.36 -21.87
CA TYR A 57 -4.68 -0.57 -21.02
C TYR A 57 -5.98 -0.10 -21.70
N ARG A 58 -5.92 0.98 -22.47
CA ARG A 58 -7.07 1.50 -23.24
C ARG A 58 -7.48 0.52 -24.33
N ARG A 59 -6.53 0.01 -25.12
CA ARG A 59 -6.79 -0.97 -26.19
C ARG A 59 -7.24 -2.32 -25.64
N PHE A 60 -6.64 -2.78 -24.55
CA PHE A 60 -7.04 -4.00 -23.83
C PHE A 60 -8.50 -3.91 -23.37
N LYS A 61 -8.89 -2.78 -22.76
CA LYS A 61 -10.28 -2.55 -22.32
C LYS A 61 -11.28 -2.42 -23.47
N ALA A 62 -10.83 -2.00 -24.65
CA ALA A 62 -11.63 -1.94 -25.86
C ALA A 62 -11.79 -3.32 -26.53
N GLY A 63 -11.04 -4.34 -26.09
CA GLY A 63 -11.02 -5.66 -26.73
C GLY A 63 -10.28 -5.68 -28.07
N GLU A 64 -9.41 -4.69 -28.31
CA GLU A 64 -8.61 -4.54 -29.54
C GLU A 64 -7.32 -5.37 -29.50
N LEU A 65 -6.96 -5.91 -28.33
CA LEU A 65 -5.79 -6.74 -28.12
C LEU A 65 -6.20 -8.22 -28.04
N GLY A 66 -5.28 -9.09 -28.44
CA GLY A 66 -5.47 -10.54 -28.42
C GLY A 66 -5.57 -11.13 -27.02
N ASP A 67 -5.49 -12.45 -26.94
CA ASP A 67 -5.65 -13.26 -25.73
C ASP A 67 -4.31 -13.68 -25.10
N ASP A 68 -3.24 -12.92 -25.36
CA ASP A 68 -1.94 -13.20 -24.76
C ASP A 68 -2.02 -13.13 -23.23
N PHE A 69 -1.47 -14.15 -22.56
CA PHE A 69 -1.49 -14.24 -21.10
C PHE A 69 -0.77 -13.04 -20.47
N ASP A 70 0.28 -12.56 -21.14
CA ASP A 70 1.03 -11.37 -20.72
C ASP A 70 0.17 -10.11 -20.66
N PHE A 71 -0.90 -10.01 -21.46
CA PHE A 71 -1.81 -8.86 -21.39
C PHE A 71 -2.66 -8.88 -20.11
N PHE A 72 -3.01 -10.06 -19.59
CA PHE A 72 -3.70 -10.15 -18.30
C PHE A 72 -2.80 -9.69 -17.16
N ASP A 73 -1.54 -10.12 -17.16
CA ASP A 73 -0.55 -9.71 -16.16
C ASP A 73 -0.22 -8.23 -16.27
N TRP A 74 0.04 -7.72 -17.47
CA TRP A 74 0.29 -6.30 -17.70
C TRP A 74 -0.89 -5.43 -17.28
N SER A 75 -2.13 -5.82 -17.62
CA SER A 75 -3.33 -5.07 -17.22
C SER A 75 -3.53 -5.07 -15.70
N SER A 76 -3.13 -6.15 -15.02
CA SER A 76 -3.21 -6.27 -13.57
C SER A 76 -2.13 -5.45 -12.88
N CYS A 77 -0.90 -5.48 -13.38
CA CYS A 77 0.19 -4.63 -12.93
C CYS A 77 -0.17 -3.14 -13.08
N PHE A 78 -0.70 -2.73 -14.24
CA PHE A 78 -1.07 -1.32 -14.48
C PHE A 78 -2.21 -0.83 -13.57
N ARG A 79 -3.19 -1.71 -13.31
CA ARG A 79 -4.28 -1.44 -12.37
C ARG A 79 -3.75 -1.27 -10.94
N MET A 80 -2.84 -2.13 -10.51
CA MET A 80 -2.21 -2.05 -9.19
C MET A 80 -1.38 -0.77 -9.05
N TYR A 81 -0.53 -0.47 -10.03
CA TYR A 81 0.26 0.77 -10.08
C TYR A 81 -0.61 2.00 -9.93
N THR A 82 -1.70 2.08 -10.72
CA THR A 82 -2.63 3.22 -10.68
C THR A 82 -3.31 3.36 -9.31
N LYS A 83 -3.69 2.24 -8.69
CA LYS A 83 -4.31 2.24 -7.36
C LYS A 83 -3.33 2.72 -6.29
N THR A 84 -2.12 2.19 -6.27
CA THR A 84 -1.07 2.56 -5.30
C THR A 84 -0.69 4.03 -5.45
N ARG A 85 -0.47 4.50 -6.68
CA ARG A 85 -0.17 5.90 -6.98
C ARG A 85 -1.24 6.85 -6.43
N ARG A 86 -2.52 6.55 -6.67
CA ARG A 86 -3.64 7.36 -6.18
C ARG A 86 -3.73 7.36 -4.65
N ALA A 87 -3.46 6.23 -4.00
CA ALA A 87 -3.46 6.15 -2.54
C ALA A 87 -2.38 7.06 -1.93
N ILE A 88 -1.18 7.06 -2.52
CA ILE A 88 -0.07 7.94 -2.11
C ILE A 88 -0.44 9.41 -2.35
N GLU A 89 -0.92 9.74 -3.55
CA GLU A 89 -1.35 11.10 -3.90
C GLU A 89 -2.40 11.64 -2.92
N TYR A 90 -3.40 10.82 -2.58
CA TYR A 90 -4.43 11.17 -1.61
C TYR A 90 -3.87 11.36 -0.20
N ALA A 91 -2.94 10.50 0.24
CA ALA A 91 -2.29 10.63 1.54
C ALA A 91 -1.45 11.92 1.63
N LEU A 92 -0.70 12.25 0.58
CA LEU A 92 0.07 13.49 0.49
C LEU A 92 -0.85 14.72 0.48
N MET A 93 -1.94 14.69 -0.29
CA MET A 93 -2.90 15.79 -0.33
C MET A 93 -3.55 16.00 1.05
N ARG A 94 -3.91 14.93 1.76
CA ARG A 94 -4.41 15.03 3.14
C ARG A 94 -3.40 15.64 4.10
N ALA A 95 -2.13 15.24 3.99
CA ALA A 95 -1.06 15.78 4.83
C ALA A 95 -0.75 17.26 4.51
N ALA A 96 -0.87 17.67 3.25
CA ALA A 96 -0.64 19.05 2.83
C ALA A 96 -1.81 19.98 3.16
N VAL A 97 -3.05 19.47 3.18
CA VAL A 97 -4.27 20.27 3.39
C VAL A 97 -4.69 20.34 4.86
N LEU A 98 -4.41 19.31 5.67
CA LEU A 98 -4.67 19.38 7.11
C LEU A 98 -3.46 20.02 7.81
N PRO A 99 -3.63 21.13 8.56
CA PRO A 99 -2.64 21.50 9.56
C PRO A 99 -2.46 20.29 10.46
N THR A 100 -1.23 19.89 10.75
CA THR A 100 -0.98 19.01 11.88
C THR A 100 -1.44 19.77 13.11
N GLU A 101 -2.69 19.56 13.53
CA GLU A 101 -3.17 19.96 14.84
C GLU A 101 -2.22 19.28 15.83
N ASN A 102 -1.25 20.07 16.29
CA ASN A 102 -0.31 19.73 17.32
C ASN A 102 -1.17 19.39 18.55
N THR A 103 -1.42 18.11 18.79
CA THR A 103 -1.94 17.60 20.06
C THR A 103 -0.87 17.76 21.14
N SER A 104 -0.44 19.00 21.37
CA SER A 104 -0.02 19.46 22.69
C SER A 104 -1.28 19.56 23.54
N GLN A 105 -1.77 18.42 24.00
CA GLN A 105 -2.61 18.39 25.19
C GLN A 105 -1.72 18.86 26.35
N PRO A 106 -2.02 19.99 27.01
CA PRO A 106 -1.30 20.36 28.22
C PRO A 106 -1.60 19.32 29.29
N ALA A 107 -0.55 18.92 30.01
CA ALA A 107 -0.63 18.03 31.16
C ALA A 107 -1.76 18.46 32.11
N SER A 108 -2.84 17.68 32.12
CA SER A 108 -3.83 17.76 33.19
C SER A 108 -3.17 17.21 34.45
N VAL A 109 -2.77 18.15 35.29
CA VAL A 109 -2.15 18.04 36.61
C VAL A 109 -2.81 16.90 37.44
N PRO A 110 -2.04 16.10 38.20
CA PRO A 110 -2.62 15.13 39.14
C PRO A 110 -3.33 15.91 40.25
N VAL A 111 -4.62 15.66 40.44
CA VAL A 111 -5.35 16.15 41.61
C VAL A 111 -4.99 15.24 42.78
N GLU A 112 -4.03 15.70 43.59
CA GLU A 112 -3.80 15.18 44.94
C GLU A 112 -5.00 15.55 45.85
N GLU A 113 -5.34 14.59 46.70
CA GLU A 113 -6.43 14.51 47.69
C GLU A 113 -6.58 15.73 48.65
N PRO A 114 -7.70 15.80 49.38
CA PRO A 114 -7.62 15.30 50.77
C PRO A 114 -8.83 14.45 51.18
N VAL A 115 -8.55 13.30 51.79
CA VAL A 115 -9.42 12.62 52.75
C VAL A 115 -9.65 13.55 53.95
N PRO A 116 -10.88 13.63 54.48
CA PRO A 116 -10.98 13.77 55.93
C PRO A 116 -12.10 12.93 56.59
N ALA A 117 -11.65 12.30 57.68
CA ALA A 117 -12.28 11.96 58.98
C ALA A 117 -13.66 11.29 59.02
#